data_AF-A0A2M6ZNF8-F1
#
_entry.id   AF-A0A2M6ZNF8-F1
#
_cell.length_a   1.000
_cell.length_b   1.000
_cell.length_c   1.000
_cell.angle_alpha   90.00
_cell.angle_beta   90.00
_cell.angle_gamma   90.00
#
_symmetry.space_group_name_H-M   'P 1'
#
loop_
_entity.id
_entity.type
_entity.pdbx_description
1 polymer ?
#
loop_
_entity_poly.entity_id
_entity_poly.type
_entity_poly.pdbx_seq_one_letter_code
_entity_poly.pdbx_strand_id
1 'polypeptide(L)'
;MFALRHLIEALATILNLALTIYMWVIIARALLSWVNPDPYNPIVRFLYNVTEPVLGWVRRRAPVVFGGLDLAPLLVLLAIVFLQRFLISTLVDLALRLG
;
A
#
# COMPACT_ATOMS: atom_id res chain seq x y z
N MET A 1 -20.65 -19.92 -11.90
CA MET A 1 -21.82 -19.63 -11.03
C MET A 1 -21.91 -18.12 -10.80
N PHE A 2 -23.03 -17.50 -11.17
CA PHE A 2 -23.25 -16.04 -11.08
C PHE A 2 -22.86 -15.43 -9.72
N ALA A 3 -23.27 -16.05 -8.61
CA ALA A 3 -22.98 -15.55 -7.27
C ALA A 3 -21.47 -15.54 -6.92
N LEU A 4 -20.73 -16.58 -7.33
CA LEU A 4 -19.29 -16.68 -7.02
C LEU A 4 -18.47 -15.63 -7.79
N ARG A 5 -18.84 -15.37 -9.05
CA ARG A 5 -18.23 -14.30 -9.86
C ARG A 5 -18.36 -12.95 -9.17
N HIS A 6 -19.57 -12.56 -8.78
CA HIS A 6 -19.81 -11.25 -8.15
C HIS A 6 -19.12 -11.12 -6.79
N LEU A 7 -19.04 -12.22 -6.03
CA LEU A 7 -18.28 -12.22 -4.78
C LEU A 7 -16.79 -11.89 -5.03
N ILE A 8 -16.16 -12.53 -6.02
CA ILE A 8 -14.75 -12.30 -6.34
C ILE A 8 -14.53 -10.88 -6.89
N GLU A 9 -15.41 -10.40 -7.78
CA GLU A 9 -15.36 -9.01 -8.29
C GLU A 9 -15.45 -7.98 -7.15
N ALA A 10 -16.37 -8.18 -6.21
CA ALA A 10 -16.54 -7.29 -5.06
C ALA A 10 -15.30 -7.29 -4.15
N LEU A 11 -14.74 -8.48 -3.86
CA LEU A 11 -13.52 -8.60 -3.05
C LEU A 11 -12.32 -7.96 -3.73
N ALA A 12 -12.14 -8.17 -5.04
CA ALA A 12 -11.08 -7.53 -5.82
C ALA A 12 -11.21 -5.99 -5.78
N THR A 13 -12.43 -5.48 -5.88
CA THR A 13 -12.71 -4.04 -5.82
C THR A 13 -12.37 -3.45 -4.45
N ILE A 14 -12.83 -4.08 -3.37
CA ILE A 14 -12.54 -3.64 -1.99
C ILE A 14 -11.04 -3.66 -1.72
N LEU A 15 -10.35 -4.74 -2.13
CA LEU A 15 -8.90 -4.86 -1.95
C LEU A 15 -8.15 -3.78 -2.74
N ASN A 16 -8.55 -3.52 -3.98
CA ASN A 16 -7.95 -2.46 -4.79
C ASN A 16 -8.15 -1.06 -4.17
N LEU A 17 -9.34 -0.79 -3.62
CA LEU A 17 -9.61 0.46 -2.90
C LEU A 17 -8.71 0.58 -1.66
N ALA A 18 -8.60 -0.47 -0.86
CA ALA A 18 -7.73 -0.48 0.33
C ALA A 18 -6.25 -0.22 -0.04
N LEU A 19 -5.74 -0.89 -1.09
CA LEU A 19 -4.39 -0.67 -1.61
C LEU A 19 -4.20 0.78 -2.09
N THR A 20 -5.19 1.35 -2.77
CA THR A 20 -5.15 2.74 -3.25
C THR A 20 -5.12 3.75 -2.10
N ILE A 21 -5.95 3.55 -1.08
CA ILE A 21 -5.95 4.40 0.13
C ILE A 21 -4.60 4.30 0.82
N TYR A 22 -4.10 3.08 1.03
CA TYR A 22 -2.81 2.88 1.70
C TYR A 22 -1.63 3.46 0.90
N MET A 23 -1.69 3.42 -0.44
CA MET A 23 -0.72 4.09 -1.32
C MET A 23 -0.62 5.58 -1.00
N TRP A 24 -1.77 6.28 -0.93
CA TRP A 24 -1.80 7.71 -0.60
C TRP A 24 -1.32 8.00 0.82
N VAL A 25 -1.62 7.13 1.78
CA VAL A 25 -1.08 7.22 3.15
C VAL A 25 0.45 7.11 3.16
N ILE A 26 1.03 6.20 2.38
CA ILE A 26 2.49 6.06 2.25
C ILE A 26 3.11 7.27 1.55
N ILE A 27 2.49 7.79 0.49
CA ILE A 27 2.93 9.01 -0.19
C ILE A 27 2.94 10.19 0.80
N ALA A 28 1.85 10.38 1.54
CA ALA A 28 1.77 11.43 2.56
C ALA A 28 2.88 11.27 3.62
N ARG A 29 3.12 10.04 4.10
CA ARG A 29 4.19 9.75 5.06
C ARG A 29 5.59 10.08 4.50
N ALA A 30 5.83 9.80 3.23
CA ALA A 30 7.10 10.09 2.55
C ALA A 30 7.31 11.60 2.39
N LEU A 31 6.29 12.33 1.95
CA LEU A 31 6.34 13.80 1.84
C LEU A 31 6.60 14.46 3.20
N LEU A 32 5.94 13.97 4.25
CA LEU A 32 6.18 14.45 5.61
C LEU A 32 7.62 14.24 6.08
N SER A 33 8.33 13.22 5.59
CA SER A 33 9.72 13.01 5.97
C SER A 33 10.67 14.10 5.44
N TRP A 34 10.30 14.80 4.37
CA TRP A 34 11.12 15.87 3.77
C TRP A 34 10.90 17.24 4.40
N VAL A 35 9.72 17.48 4.97
CA VAL A 35 9.34 18.79 5.51
C VAL A 35 9.47 18.90 7.03
N ASN A 36 9.84 17.81 7.72
CA ASN A 36 10.04 17.74 9.17
C ASN A 36 8.89 18.37 9.99
N PRO A 37 7.66 17.82 9.91
CA PRO A 37 6.47 18.38 10.54
C PRO A 37 6.49 18.23 12.06
N ASP A 38 5.63 18.98 12.75
CA ASP A 38 5.43 18.85 14.21
C ASP A 38 5.04 17.40 14.59
N PRO A 39 5.86 16.69 15.37
CA PRO A 39 5.58 15.31 15.81
C PRO A 39 4.33 15.17 16.70
N TYR A 40 3.87 16.24 17.34
CA TYR A 40 2.69 16.22 18.20
C TYR A 40 1.37 16.35 17.41
N ASN A 41 1.44 16.66 16.11
CA ASN A 41 0.27 16.74 15.26
C ASN A 41 -0.42 15.36 15.16
N PRO A 42 -1.73 15.25 15.47
CA PRO A 42 -2.47 13.98 15.41
C PRO A 42 -2.38 13.29 14.04
N ILE A 43 -2.38 14.04 12.94
CA ILE A 43 -2.29 13.50 11.57
C ILE A 43 -0.92 12.88 11.33
N VAL A 44 0.15 13.53 11.78
CA VAL A 44 1.53 13.02 11.66
C VAL A 44 1.67 11.72 12.44
N ARG A 45 1.17 11.66 13.68
CA ARG A 45 1.16 10.44 14.50
C ARG A 45 0.35 9.32 13.87
N PHE A 46 -0.83 9.64 13.33
CA PHE A 46 -1.66 8.67 12.63
C PHE A 46 -0.92 8.06 11.43
N LEU A 47 -0.36 8.90 10.55
CA LEU A 47 0.40 8.44 9.39
C LEU A 47 1.61 7.61 9.81
N TYR A 48 2.35 8.03 10.84
CA TYR A 48 3.45 7.26 11.39
C TYR A 48 2.98 5.88 11.87
N ASN A 49 1.98 5.82 12.76
CA ASN A 49 1.51 4.57 13.36
C ASN A 49 0.95 3.58 12.33
N VAL A 50 0.27 4.07 11.30
CA VAL A 50 -0.32 3.22 10.26
C VAL A 50 0.74 2.70 9.28
N THR A 51 1.78 3.48 8.99
CA THR A 51 2.80 3.11 7.99
C THR A 51 4.02 2.39 8.57
N GLU A 52 4.38 2.67 9.82
CA GLU A 52 5.60 2.17 10.45
C GLU A 52 5.68 0.64 10.56
N PRO A 53 4.60 -0.11 10.82
CA PRO A 53 4.67 -1.57 10.81
C PRO A 53 5.21 -2.14 9.50
N VAL A 54 4.82 -1.56 8.36
CA VAL A 54 5.26 -2.01 7.03
C VAL A 54 6.61 -1.38 6.67
N LEU A 55 6.75 -0.06 6.80
CA LEU A 55 8.00 0.64 6.46
C LEU A 55 9.17 0.17 7.32
N GLY A 56 8.97 0.06 8.63
CA GLY A 56 9.98 -0.45 9.55
C GLY A 56 10.34 -1.91 9.29
N TRP A 57 9.35 -2.74 8.90
CA TRP A 57 9.64 -4.12 8.48
C TRP A 57 10.51 -4.18 7.22
N VAL A 58 10.23 -3.31 6.24
CA VAL A 58 11.01 -3.20 5.00
C VAL A 58 12.43 -2.71 5.31
N ARG A 59 12.59 -1.64 6.09
CA ARG A 59 13.90 -1.11 6.52
C ARG A 59 14.77 -2.16 7.21
N ARG A 60 14.16 -3.08 7.96
CA ARG A 60 14.87 -4.16 8.67
C ARG A 60 15.32 -5.30 7.76
N ARG A 61 14.68 -5.50 6.60
CA ARG A 61 14.92 -6.67 5.73
C ARG A 61 15.63 -6.35 4.43
N ALA A 62 15.49 -5.13 3.95
CA ALA A 62 16.09 -4.69 2.71
C ALA A 62 17.05 -3.53 2.98
N PRO A 63 18.21 -3.46 2.29
CA PRO A 63 19.08 -2.31 2.33
C PRO A 63 18.43 -1.18 1.52
N VAL A 64 17.50 -0.46 2.14
CA VAL A 64 16.75 0.64 1.49
C VAL A 64 17.18 2.01 1.98
N VAL A 65 18.06 2.06 2.98
CA VAL A 65 18.59 3.31 3.52
C VAL A 65 19.99 3.53 2.97
N PHE A 66 20.17 4.57 2.15
CA PHE A 66 21.45 4.92 1.53
C PHE A 66 21.77 6.38 1.77
N GLY A 67 22.94 6.67 2.35
CA GLY A 67 23.39 8.06 2.55
C GLY A 67 22.40 8.94 3.34
N GLY A 68 21.62 8.34 4.25
CA GLY A 68 20.58 9.05 5.02
C GLY A 68 19.21 9.18 4.33
N LEU A 69 19.07 8.72 3.07
CA LEU A 69 17.79 8.67 2.37
C LEU A 69 17.08 7.33 2.62
N ASP A 70 15.81 7.38 3.05
CA ASP A 70 14.97 6.20 3.24
C ASP A 70 14.14 5.89 1.99
N LEU A 71 14.50 4.84 1.25
CA LEU A 71 13.77 4.35 0.08
C LEU A 71 12.69 3.32 0.43
N ALA A 72 12.46 3.00 1.72
CA ALA A 72 11.40 2.07 2.12
C ALA A 72 10.01 2.48 1.60
N PRO A 73 9.60 3.77 1.64
CA PRO A 73 8.31 4.18 1.07
C PRO A 73 8.20 3.85 -0.42
N LEU A 74 9.25 4.10 -1.19
CA LEU A 74 9.28 3.80 -2.62
C LEU A 74 9.09 2.29 -2.87
N LEU A 75 9.80 1.45 -2.14
CA LEU A 75 9.69 0.00 -2.30
C LEU A 75 8.29 -0.51 -1.94
N VAL A 76 7.65 0.05 -0.90
CA VAL A 76 6.26 -0.27 -0.54
C VAL A 76 5.29 0.20 -1.64
N LEU A 77 5.49 1.38 -2.22
CA LEU A 77 4.66 1.86 -3.34
C LEU A 77 4.77 0.92 -4.56
N LEU A 78 5.99 0.47 -4.90
CA LEU A 78 6.20 -0.52 -5.96
C LEU A 78 5.48 -1.84 -5.66
N ALA A 79 5.52 -2.32 -4.41
CA ALA A 79 4.82 -3.52 -4.00
C ALA A 79 3.29 -3.36 -4.11
N ILE A 80 2.74 -2.20 -3.72
CA ILE A 80 1.31 -1.90 -3.87
C ILE A 80 0.91 -1.93 -5.36
N VAL A 81 1.66 -1.23 -6.22
CA VAL A 81 1.40 -1.21 -7.66
C VAL A 81 1.48 -2.61 -8.24
N PHE A 82 2.47 -3.41 -7.83
CA PHE A 82 2.59 -4.80 -8.23
C PHE A 82 1.35 -5.62 -7.82
N LEU A 83 0.89 -5.50 -6.57
CA LEU A 83 -0.32 -6.19 -6.11
C LEU A 83 -1.56 -5.75 -6.89
N GLN A 84 -1.70 -4.47 -7.21
CA GLN A 84 -2.82 -3.98 -8.03
C GLN A 84 -2.77 -4.53 -9.46
N ARG A 85 -1.60 -4.59 -10.08
CA ARG A 85 -1.44 -5.09 -11.45
C ARG A 85 -1.52 -6.61 -11.56
N PHE A 86 -1.00 -7.32 -10.57
CA PHE A 86 -0.91 -8.77 -10.59
C PHE A 86 -2.10 -9.42 -9.89
N LEU A 87 -2.25 -9.19 -8.59
CA LEU A 87 -3.26 -9.87 -7.77
C LEU A 87 -4.68 -9.45 -8.15
N ILE A 88 -4.96 -8.14 -8.24
CA ILE A 88 -6.33 -7.67 -8.56
C ILE A 88 -6.74 -8.09 -9.97
N SER A 89 -5.87 -7.88 -10.97
CA SER A 89 -6.17 -8.32 -12.34
C SER A 89 -6.40 -9.83 -12.41
N THR A 90 -5.61 -10.64 -11.70
CA THR A 90 -5.82 -12.09 -11.65
C THR A 90 -7.16 -12.46 -11.02
N LEU A 91 -7.59 -11.78 -9.95
CA LEU A 91 -8.89 -12.03 -9.31
C LEU A 91 -10.05 -11.65 -10.24
N VAL A 92 -9.94 -10.54 -10.95
CA VAL A 92 -10.95 -10.11 -11.93
C VAL A 92 -11.02 -11.12 -13.09
N ASP A 93 -9.88 -11.52 -13.65
CA ASP A 93 -9.83 -12.51 -14.73
C ASP A 93 -10.42 -13.85 -14.29
N LEU A 94 -10.15 -14.28 -13.05
CA LEU A 94 -10.75 -15.47 -12.47
C LEU A 94 -12.28 -15.34 -12.37
N ALA A 95 -12.78 -14.19 -11.92
CA ALA A 95 -14.21 -13.95 -11.84
C ALA A 95 -14.89 -14.02 -13.22
N LEU A 96 -14.24 -13.49 -14.26
CA LEU A 96 -14.72 -13.55 -15.64
C LEU A 96 -14.77 -14.99 -16.17
N ARG A 97 -13.81 -15.84 -15.81
CA ARG A 97 -13.78 -17.28 -16.19
C ARG A 97 -14.81 -18.14 -15.46
N LEU A 98 -15.34 -17.66 -14.34
CA LEU A 98 -16.36 -18.37 -13.54
C LEU A 98 -17.80 -18.03 -13.95
N GLY A 99 -17.96 -17.09 -14.88
CA GLY A 99 -19.20 -16.79 -15.61
C GLY A 99 -19.37 -17.71 -16.81
#